data_AF-A0A7X7MXM1-F1
#
_entry.id   AF-A0A7X7MXM1-F1
#
_cell.length_a   1.000
_cell.length_b   1.000
_cell.length_c   1.000
_cell.angle_alpha   90.00
_cell.angle_beta   90.00
_cell.angle_gamma   90.00
#
_symmetry.space_group_name_H-M   'P 1'
#
loop_
_entity.id
_entity.type
_entity.pdbx_description
1 polymer ?
#
loop_
_entity_poly.entity_id
_entity_poly.type
_entity_poly.pdbx_seq_one_letter_code
_entity_poly.pdbx_strand_id
1 'polypeptide(L)'
;KMSKGLGRIFQKAKKGTLRTVFPLVLVWMVTGLWHGAEPVYISWGIYYSIIMLFSICTTYYMKKVRQKVHWNDELPGIKIFQVIRTYLIVLIGEVLFRAETLADAFYIYKTMFTNTQIHYAGITAAMKPFGNGNQAVASIIIIALLIGGLFFVELRKEMNEQAFTKHRSVYAALMLVVLALFSVTGQSNFMYQQF
;
A
#
# COMPACT_ATOMS: atom_id res chain seq x y z
N LYS A 1 -15.87 -1.43 33.76
CA LYS A 1 -16.76 -2.31 32.96
C LYS A 1 -16.35 -2.48 31.49
N MET A 2 -15.51 -1.59 30.93
CA MET A 2 -15.01 -1.65 29.54
C MET A 2 -14.03 -2.80 29.24
N SER A 3 -13.36 -3.36 30.26
CA SER A 3 -12.36 -4.43 30.09
C SER A 3 -12.95 -5.82 29.76
N LYS A 4 -14.20 -6.10 30.14
CA LYS A 4 -14.83 -7.42 29.91
C LYS A 4 -15.27 -7.62 28.46
N GLY A 5 -15.69 -6.55 27.77
CA GLY A 5 -16.03 -6.57 26.35
C GLY A 5 -14.80 -6.68 25.46
N LEU A 6 -13.76 -5.88 25.77
CA LEU A 6 -12.45 -6.00 25.12
C LEU A 6 -11.85 -7.39 25.30
N GLY A 7 -11.99 -8.04 26.46
CA GLY A 7 -11.45 -9.38 26.70
C GLY A 7 -12.06 -10.50 25.84
N ARG A 8 -13.26 -10.31 25.27
CA ARG A 8 -13.86 -11.27 24.33
C ARG A 8 -13.34 -11.09 22.91
N ILE A 9 -13.25 -9.85 22.43
CA ILE A 9 -12.73 -9.50 21.09
C ILE A 9 -11.21 -9.69 21.04
N PHE A 10 -10.52 -9.28 22.11
CA PHE A 10 -9.10 -9.48 22.33
C PHE A 10 -8.90 -10.62 23.34
N GLN A 11 -9.22 -11.85 22.95
CA GLN A 11 -8.99 -13.04 23.80
C GLN A 11 -7.50 -13.22 24.17
N LYS A 12 -6.62 -12.47 23.48
CA LYS A 12 -5.19 -12.29 23.76
C LYS A 12 -4.86 -10.90 24.33
N ALA A 13 -5.72 -10.26 25.12
CA ALA A 13 -5.32 -9.14 25.99
C ALA A 13 -4.43 -9.63 27.17
N LYS A 14 -3.55 -10.61 26.94
CA LYS A 14 -2.30 -10.74 27.69
C LYS A 14 -1.54 -9.43 27.46
N LYS A 15 -0.87 -8.94 28.50
CA LYS A 15 -0.08 -7.69 28.60
C LYS A 15 0.80 -7.29 27.38
N GLY A 16 0.95 -8.12 26.34
CA GLY A 16 1.67 -7.83 25.09
C GLY A 16 0.84 -7.22 23.96
N THR A 17 -0.49 -7.41 23.87
CA THR A 17 -1.25 -6.90 22.70
C THR A 17 -1.31 -5.38 22.66
N LEU A 18 -1.45 -4.72 23.82
CA LEU A 18 -1.35 -3.25 23.91
C LEU A 18 0.05 -2.74 23.55
N ARG A 19 1.11 -3.51 23.87
CA ARG A 19 2.50 -3.19 23.50
C ARG A 19 2.74 -3.28 21.99
N THR A 20 1.94 -4.03 21.25
CA THR A 20 2.02 -4.12 19.79
C THR A 20 1.07 -3.14 19.10
N VAL A 21 -0.15 -2.99 19.62
CA VAL A 21 -1.20 -2.18 19.00
C VAL A 21 -0.90 -0.68 19.09
N PHE A 22 -0.48 -0.20 20.26
CA PHE A 22 -0.26 1.23 20.46
C PHE A 22 0.85 1.79 19.57
N PRO A 23 2.06 1.18 19.49
CA PRO A 23 3.08 1.65 18.56
C PRO A 23 2.63 1.54 17.10
N LEU A 24 1.87 0.51 16.74
CA LEU A 24 1.40 0.34 15.37
C LEU A 24 0.46 1.47 14.93
N VAL A 25 -0.54 1.80 15.76
CA VAL A 25 -1.44 2.93 15.50
C VAL A 25 -0.66 4.24 15.47
N LEU A 26 0.26 4.43 16.43
CA LEU A 26 1.06 5.64 16.50
C LEU A 26 1.95 5.82 15.25
N VAL A 27 2.59 4.75 14.76
CA VAL A 27 3.38 4.78 13.54
C VAL A 27 2.53 5.23 12.36
N TRP A 28 1.34 4.64 12.15
CA TRP A 28 0.48 5.02 11.02
C TRP A 28 -0.05 6.44 11.12
N MET A 29 -0.39 6.91 12.33
CA MET A 29 -0.79 8.31 12.57
C MET A 29 0.36 9.28 12.29
N VAL A 30 1.57 8.97 12.78
CA VAL A 30 2.77 9.78 12.53
C VAL A 30 3.14 9.78 11.05
N THR A 31 2.99 8.66 10.34
CA THR A 31 3.20 8.60 8.88
C THR A 31 2.18 9.47 8.14
N GLY A 32 0.91 9.44 8.54
CA GLY A 32 -0.11 10.34 7.97
C GLY A 32 0.26 11.80 8.17
N LEU A 33 0.64 12.18 9.40
CA LEU A 33 1.09 13.54 9.72
C LEU A 33 2.38 13.93 8.99
N TRP A 34 3.29 12.97 8.78
CA TRP A 34 4.52 13.20 8.03
C TRP A 34 4.21 13.66 6.60
N HIS A 35 3.21 13.07 5.95
CA HIS A 35 2.80 13.43 4.58
C HIS A 35 2.17 14.83 4.46
N GLY A 36 1.57 15.35 5.53
CA GLY A 36 1.07 16.71 5.59
C GLY A 36 0.05 16.91 6.69
N ALA A 37 -0.21 18.17 7.05
CA ALA A 37 -1.21 18.53 8.06
C ALA A 37 -2.65 18.57 7.51
N GLU A 38 -2.81 18.37 6.19
CA GLU A 38 -4.13 18.37 5.55
C GLU A 38 -5.02 17.21 6.06
N PRO A 39 -6.35 17.41 6.17
CA PRO A 39 -7.28 16.41 6.67
C PRO A 39 -7.24 15.09 5.89
N VAL A 40 -6.85 15.12 4.61
CA VAL A 40 -6.73 13.93 3.77
C VAL A 40 -5.63 12.98 4.26
N TYR A 41 -4.48 13.50 4.66
CA TYR A 41 -3.36 12.67 5.14
C TYR A 41 -3.58 12.16 6.57
N ILE A 42 -4.23 12.96 7.42
CA ILE A 42 -4.65 12.51 8.75
C ILE A 42 -5.66 11.37 8.61
N SER A 43 -6.66 11.52 7.73
CA SER A 43 -7.66 10.49 7.46
C SER A 43 -7.03 9.21 6.90
N TRP A 44 -6.01 9.35 6.05
CA TRP A 44 -5.23 8.23 5.52
C TRP A 44 -4.49 7.48 6.64
N GLY A 45 -3.85 8.20 7.56
CA GLY A 45 -3.16 7.58 8.72
C GLY A 45 -4.14 6.85 9.65
N ILE A 46 -5.32 7.44 9.89
CA ILE A 46 -6.40 6.80 10.65
C ILE A 46 -6.92 5.55 9.93
N TYR A 47 -7.13 5.64 8.61
CA TYR A 47 -7.60 4.52 7.80
C TYR A 47 -6.69 3.29 7.97
N TYR A 48 -5.39 3.44 7.74
CA TYR A 48 -4.45 2.32 7.88
C TYR A 48 -4.29 1.84 9.33
N SER A 49 -4.36 2.76 10.30
CA SER A 49 -4.39 2.40 11.72
C SER A 49 -5.56 1.46 12.05
N ILE A 50 -6.76 1.76 11.53
CA ILE A 50 -7.97 0.95 11.72
C ILE A 50 -7.84 -0.39 11.01
N ILE A 51 -7.35 -0.43 9.77
CA ILE A 51 -7.14 -1.68 9.03
C ILE A 51 -6.17 -2.61 9.77
N MET A 52 -5.07 -2.07 10.29
CA MET A 52 -4.09 -2.84 11.06
C MET A 52 -4.65 -3.34 12.39
N LEU A 53 -5.37 -2.49 13.12
CA LEU A 53 -6.11 -2.87 14.31
C LEU A 53 -7.06 -4.03 14.01
N PHE A 54 -7.87 -3.90 12.96
CA PHE A 54 -8.81 -4.92 12.55
C PHE A 54 -8.11 -6.24 12.20
N SER A 55 -6.98 -6.19 11.49
CA SER A 55 -6.16 -7.37 11.18
C SER A 55 -5.73 -8.10 12.46
N ILE A 56 -5.21 -7.38 13.47
CA ILE A 56 -4.80 -7.96 14.75
C ILE A 56 -5.99 -8.54 15.51
N CYS A 57 -7.09 -7.79 15.64
CA CYS A 57 -8.29 -8.22 16.35
C CYS A 57 -8.91 -9.47 15.73
N THR A 58 -8.95 -9.54 14.41
CA THR A 58 -9.61 -10.62 13.67
C THR A 58 -8.72 -11.85 13.49
N THR A 59 -7.40 -11.72 13.65
CA THR A 59 -6.44 -12.84 13.47
C THR A 59 -6.88 -14.12 14.19
N TYR A 60 -7.33 -14.01 15.45
CA TYR A 60 -7.77 -15.17 16.22
C TYR A 60 -9.05 -15.82 15.66
N TYR A 61 -10.06 -15.00 15.34
CA TYR A 61 -11.31 -15.47 14.76
C TYR A 61 -11.08 -16.07 13.38
N MET A 62 -10.26 -15.41 12.55
CA MET A 62 -9.88 -15.91 11.24
C MET A 62 -9.17 -17.25 11.33
N LYS A 63 -8.29 -17.47 12.32
CA LYS A 63 -7.66 -18.78 12.54
C LYS A 63 -8.71 -19.87 12.81
N LYS A 64 -9.72 -19.60 13.65
CA LYS A 64 -10.81 -20.56 13.93
C LYS A 64 -11.67 -20.84 12.71
N VAL A 65 -12.03 -19.79 11.96
CA VAL A 65 -12.81 -19.93 10.72
C VAL A 65 -12.02 -20.75 9.71
N ARG A 66 -10.74 -20.43 9.49
CA ARG A 66 -9.84 -21.15 8.58
C ARG A 66 -9.75 -22.64 8.91
N GLN A 67 -9.67 -23.00 10.19
CA GLN A 67 -9.66 -24.39 10.63
C GLN A 67 -11.01 -25.10 10.37
N LYS A 68 -12.14 -24.42 10.56
CA LYS A 68 -13.48 -25.01 10.31
C LYS A 68 -13.78 -25.24 8.84
N VAL A 69 -13.30 -24.36 7.95
CA VAL A 69 -13.58 -24.44 6.50
C VAL A 69 -12.48 -25.12 5.71
N HIS A 70 -11.52 -25.78 6.39
CA HIS A 70 -10.34 -26.41 5.78
C HIS A 70 -9.60 -25.46 4.81
N TRP A 71 -9.43 -24.21 5.23
CA TRP A 71 -8.80 -23.17 4.43
C TRP A 71 -7.35 -23.52 4.11
N ASN A 72 -7.04 -23.66 2.82
CA ASN A 72 -5.69 -23.92 2.34
C ASN A 72 -5.13 -22.71 1.58
N ASP A 73 -4.15 -22.03 2.17
CA ASP A 73 -3.50 -20.85 1.56
C ASP A 73 -2.71 -21.19 0.27
N GLU A 74 -2.47 -22.47 -0.01
CA GLU A 74 -1.81 -22.92 -1.24
C GLU A 74 -2.76 -22.96 -2.44
N LEU A 75 -4.08 -23.02 -2.21
CA LEU A 75 -5.05 -23.06 -3.29
C LEU A 75 -5.03 -21.76 -4.09
N PRO A 76 -4.96 -21.82 -5.43
CA PRO A 76 -4.82 -20.63 -6.27
C PRO A 76 -6.00 -19.66 -6.10
N GLY A 77 -7.23 -20.15 -5.97
CA GLY A 77 -8.41 -19.31 -5.72
C GLY A 77 -8.34 -18.53 -4.40
N ILE A 78 -7.78 -19.14 -3.35
CA ILE A 78 -7.58 -18.49 -2.06
C ILE A 78 -6.49 -17.41 -2.14
N LYS A 79 -5.38 -17.69 -2.84
CA LYS A 79 -4.33 -16.70 -3.08
C LYS A 79 -4.86 -15.50 -3.85
N ILE A 80 -5.58 -15.74 -4.94
CA ILE A 80 -6.21 -14.68 -5.75
C ILE A 80 -7.13 -13.82 -4.88
N PHE A 81 -7.98 -14.44 -4.07
CA PHE A 81 -8.85 -13.71 -3.14
C PHE A 81 -8.05 -12.83 -2.16
N GLN A 82 -6.96 -13.35 -1.58
CA GLN A 82 -6.12 -12.57 -0.65
C GLN A 82 -5.47 -11.36 -1.33
N VAL A 83 -5.00 -11.54 -2.56
CA VAL A 83 -4.42 -10.46 -3.38
C VAL A 83 -5.49 -9.42 -3.69
N ILE A 84 -6.63 -9.82 -4.26
CA ILE A 84 -7.72 -8.90 -4.62
C ILE A 84 -8.20 -8.13 -3.39
N ARG A 85 -8.46 -8.81 -2.27
CA ARG A 85 -8.89 -8.16 -1.03
C ARG A 85 -7.90 -7.09 -0.57
N THR A 86 -6.62 -7.43 -0.54
CA THR A 86 -5.58 -6.50 -0.06
C THR A 86 -5.40 -5.34 -1.05
N TYR A 87 -5.43 -5.62 -2.34
CA TYR A 87 -5.37 -4.63 -3.40
C TYR A 87 -6.51 -3.63 -3.31
N LEU A 88 -7.76 -4.08 -3.12
CA LEU A 88 -8.92 -3.20 -2.95
C LEU A 88 -8.81 -2.31 -1.71
N ILE A 89 -8.34 -2.86 -0.58
CA ILE A 89 -8.10 -2.08 0.65
C ILE A 89 -7.07 -0.98 0.38
N VAL A 90 -5.94 -1.32 -0.25
CA VAL A 90 -4.90 -0.33 -0.57
C VAL A 90 -5.44 0.72 -1.54
N LEU A 91 -6.14 0.32 -2.61
CA LEU A 91 -6.72 1.24 -3.59
C LEU A 91 -7.65 2.27 -2.95
N ILE A 92 -8.50 1.84 -2.01
CA ILE A 92 -9.37 2.76 -1.27
C ILE A 92 -8.51 3.74 -0.47
N GLY A 93 -7.47 3.27 0.23
CA GLY A 93 -6.54 4.15 0.94
C GLY A 93 -5.85 5.17 0.03
N GLU A 94 -5.40 4.76 -1.15
CA GLU A 94 -4.71 5.64 -2.12
C GLU A 94 -5.58 6.79 -2.65
N VAL A 95 -6.91 6.64 -2.66
CA VAL A 95 -7.81 7.75 -3.03
C VAL A 95 -7.65 8.94 -2.07
N LEU A 96 -7.49 8.69 -0.77
CA LEU A 96 -7.24 9.76 0.21
C LEU A 96 -5.92 10.48 -0.06
N PHE A 97 -4.90 9.76 -0.53
CA PHE A 97 -3.60 10.34 -0.84
C PHE A 97 -3.62 11.17 -2.13
N ARG A 98 -4.49 10.79 -3.08
CA ARG A 98 -4.62 11.46 -4.38
C ARG A 98 -5.54 12.68 -4.36
N ALA A 99 -6.53 12.70 -3.48
CA ALA A 99 -7.51 13.78 -3.41
C ALA A 99 -6.90 15.06 -2.84
N GLU A 100 -7.32 16.21 -3.37
CA GLU A 100 -6.88 17.52 -2.86
C GLU A 100 -7.60 17.87 -1.55
N THR A 101 -8.88 17.51 -1.45
CA THR A 101 -9.67 17.67 -0.22
C THR A 101 -10.38 16.38 0.17
N LEU A 102 -10.85 16.33 1.43
CA LEU A 102 -11.65 15.20 1.90
C LEU A 102 -12.99 15.10 1.15
N ALA A 103 -13.56 16.24 0.73
CA ALA A 103 -14.77 16.28 -0.09
C ALA A 103 -14.53 15.62 -1.46
N ASP A 104 -13.38 15.87 -2.09
CA ASP A 104 -13.01 15.25 -3.36
C ASP A 104 -12.83 13.74 -3.22
N ALA A 105 -12.22 13.28 -2.12
CA ALA A 105 -12.09 11.85 -1.84
C ALA A 105 -13.46 11.17 -1.76
N PHE A 106 -14.41 11.75 -1.03
CA PHE A 106 -15.78 11.23 -0.96
C PHE A 106 -16.52 11.31 -2.30
N TYR A 107 -16.29 12.35 -3.08
CA TYR A 107 -16.82 12.46 -4.43
C TYR A 107 -16.30 11.32 -5.33
N ILE A 108 -15.01 11.01 -5.27
CA ILE A 108 -14.39 9.90 -6.01
C ILE A 108 -15.02 8.56 -5.56
N TYR A 109 -15.11 8.31 -4.25
CA TYR A 109 -15.74 7.08 -3.74
C TYR A 109 -17.18 6.91 -4.19
N LYS A 110 -17.97 7.98 -4.17
CA LYS A 110 -19.36 7.94 -4.63
C LYS A 110 -19.41 7.61 -6.13
N THR A 111 -18.59 8.30 -6.92
CA THR A 111 -18.57 8.16 -8.38
C THR A 111 -18.19 6.75 -8.82
N MET A 112 -17.31 6.06 -8.08
CA MET A 112 -16.96 4.66 -8.34
C MET A 112 -18.17 3.72 -8.40
N PHE A 113 -19.25 4.03 -7.68
CA PHE A 113 -20.46 3.20 -7.63
C PHE A 113 -21.65 3.79 -8.40
N THR A 114 -21.63 5.08 -8.74
CA THR A 114 -22.78 5.75 -9.39
C THR A 114 -22.57 6.03 -10.86
N ASN A 115 -21.34 6.28 -11.32
CA ASN A 115 -21.05 6.60 -12.71
C ASN A 115 -20.00 5.64 -13.27
N THR A 116 -20.45 4.43 -13.63
CA THR A 116 -19.59 3.35 -14.14
C THR A 116 -19.36 3.44 -15.66
N GLN A 117 -19.79 4.52 -16.31
CA GLN A 117 -19.56 4.69 -17.74
C GLN A 117 -18.07 4.91 -18.01
N ILE A 118 -17.53 4.10 -18.92
CA ILE A 118 -16.12 4.18 -19.31
C ILE A 118 -15.97 5.33 -20.32
N HIS A 119 -15.45 6.47 -19.87
CA HIS A 119 -15.15 7.61 -20.73
C HIS A 119 -13.74 7.50 -21.31
N TYR A 120 -13.63 7.10 -22.58
CA TYR A 120 -12.35 6.96 -23.29
C TYR A 120 -11.49 8.24 -23.25
N ALA A 121 -12.11 9.41 -23.38
CA ALA A 121 -11.44 10.70 -23.24
C ALA A 121 -10.85 10.94 -21.83
N GLY A 122 -11.55 10.47 -20.79
CA GLY A 122 -11.06 10.56 -19.40
C GLY A 122 -9.88 9.63 -19.14
N ILE A 123 -9.92 8.41 -19.68
CA ILE A 123 -8.82 7.45 -19.58
C ILE A 123 -7.57 7.99 -20.30
N THR A 124 -7.72 8.47 -21.52
CA THR A 124 -6.60 9.04 -22.29
C THR A 124 -6.01 10.28 -21.61
N ALA A 125 -6.84 11.14 -21.01
CA ALA A 125 -6.38 12.27 -20.22
C ALA A 125 -5.64 11.83 -18.93
N ALA A 126 -6.14 10.82 -18.22
CA ALA A 126 -5.49 10.26 -17.03
C ALA A 126 -4.17 9.54 -17.36
N MET A 127 -4.05 8.98 -18.56
CA MET A 127 -2.81 8.36 -19.07
C MET A 127 -1.82 9.40 -19.60
N LYS A 128 -2.24 10.63 -19.92
CA LYS A 128 -1.39 11.66 -20.53
C LYS A 128 -0.13 11.99 -19.72
N PRO A 129 -0.15 12.11 -18.37
CA PRO A 129 1.06 12.29 -17.56
C PRO A 129 2.02 11.09 -17.62
N PHE A 130 1.50 9.89 -17.88
CA PHE A 130 2.27 8.65 -18.00
C PHE A 130 2.68 8.33 -19.45
N GLY A 131 2.11 9.03 -20.43
CA GLY A 131 2.12 8.63 -21.83
C GLY A 131 2.57 9.71 -22.82
N ASN A 132 2.81 10.94 -22.39
CA ASN A 132 3.18 12.03 -23.30
C ASN A 132 4.61 12.56 -23.07
N GLY A 133 5.42 12.56 -24.14
CA GLY A 133 6.77 13.12 -24.14
C GLY A 133 7.81 12.32 -23.33
N ASN A 134 8.89 13.00 -22.93
CA ASN A 134 10.06 12.39 -22.28
C ASN A 134 9.75 11.73 -20.91
N GLN A 135 8.66 12.14 -20.24
CA GLN A 135 8.25 11.61 -18.94
C GLN A 135 7.65 10.20 -19.03
N ALA A 136 6.96 9.88 -20.13
CA ALA A 136 6.40 8.56 -20.38
C ALA A 136 7.50 7.52 -20.60
N VAL A 137 8.49 7.87 -21.42
CA VAL A 137 9.66 7.04 -21.70
C VAL A 137 10.45 6.78 -20.41
N ALA A 138 10.68 7.81 -19.61
CA ALA A 138 11.31 7.68 -18.30
C ALA A 138 10.54 6.73 -17.36
N SER A 139 9.21 6.87 -17.30
CA SER A 139 8.35 6.04 -16.45
C SER A 139 8.37 4.57 -16.87
N ILE A 140 8.32 4.29 -18.18
CA ILE A 140 8.40 2.94 -18.74
C ILE A 140 9.78 2.34 -18.48
N ILE A 141 10.86 3.10 -18.68
CA ILE A 141 12.23 2.64 -18.41
C ILE A 141 12.41 2.31 -16.93
N ILE A 142 11.90 3.16 -16.03
CA ILE A 142 11.96 2.92 -14.58
C ILE A 142 11.18 1.67 -14.19
N ILE A 143 9.95 1.51 -14.70
CA ILE A 143 9.13 0.31 -14.41
C ILE A 143 9.82 -0.94 -14.96
N ALA A 144 10.36 -0.89 -16.19
CA ALA A 144 11.09 -2.00 -16.79
C ALA A 144 12.37 -2.35 -16.00
N LEU A 145 13.12 -1.35 -15.51
CA LEU A 145 14.29 -1.56 -14.67
C LEU A 145 13.93 -2.12 -13.29
N LEU A 146 12.82 -1.68 -12.69
CA LEU A 146 12.34 -2.20 -11.41
C LEU A 146 11.86 -3.64 -11.54
N ILE A 147 11.05 -3.95 -12.56
CA ILE A 147 10.58 -5.32 -12.84
C ILE A 147 11.75 -6.22 -13.21
N GLY A 148 12.65 -5.76 -14.10
CA GLY A 148 13.84 -6.51 -14.50
C GLY A 148 14.80 -6.74 -13.33
N GLY A 149 14.98 -5.74 -12.47
CA GLY A 149 15.77 -5.85 -11.24
C GLY A 149 15.17 -6.84 -10.25
N LEU A 150 13.85 -6.77 -10.00
CA LEU A 150 13.14 -7.72 -9.14
C LEU A 150 13.21 -9.15 -9.70
N PHE A 151 13.00 -9.32 -11.00
CA PHE A 151 13.07 -10.62 -11.66
C PHE A 151 14.49 -11.20 -11.62
N PHE A 152 15.51 -10.36 -11.84
CA PHE A 152 16.91 -10.77 -11.73
C PHE A 152 17.27 -11.17 -10.29
N VAL A 153 16.77 -10.43 -9.29
CA VAL A 153 16.94 -10.78 -7.86
C VAL A 153 16.30 -12.14 -7.57
N GLU A 154 15.07 -12.37 -8.03
CA GLU A 154 14.35 -13.62 -7.79
C GLU A 154 15.07 -14.81 -8.45
N LEU A 155 15.50 -14.68 -9.71
CA LEU A 155 16.29 -15.70 -10.41
C LEU A 155 17.61 -16.01 -9.68
N ARG A 156 18.31 -14.98 -9.20
CA ARG A 156 19.58 -15.17 -8.46
C ARG A 156 19.38 -15.81 -7.11
N LYS A 157 18.25 -15.55 -6.45
CA LYS A 157 17.86 -16.18 -5.19
C LYS A 157 17.49 -17.65 -5.38
N GLU A 158 16.78 -18.00 -6.46
CA GLU A 158 16.51 -19.40 -6.83
C GLU A 158 17.79 -20.18 -7.11
N MET A 159 18.77 -19.56 -7.78
CA MET A 159 20.05 -20.21 -8.08
C MET A 159 21.00 -20.32 -6.88
N ASN A 160 21.00 -19.34 -5.98
CA ASN A 160 21.83 -19.36 -4.76
C ASN A 160 21.26 -18.40 -3.71
N GLU A 161 20.79 -18.97 -2.59
CA GLU A 161 20.17 -18.23 -1.48
C GLU A 161 21.09 -17.15 -0.88
N GLN A 162 22.42 -17.34 -0.92
CA GLN A 162 23.41 -16.37 -0.42
C GLN A 162 23.79 -15.28 -1.44
N ALA A 163 23.30 -15.34 -2.67
CA ALA A 163 23.62 -14.34 -3.71
C ALA A 163 23.12 -12.94 -3.33
N PHE A 164 22.02 -12.85 -2.58
CA PHE A 164 21.45 -11.57 -2.16
C PHE A 164 22.40 -10.80 -1.23
N THR A 165 22.98 -11.48 -0.24
CA THR A 165 23.89 -10.89 0.74
C THR A 165 25.22 -10.44 0.13
N LYS A 166 25.74 -11.18 -0.85
CA LYS A 166 27.03 -10.89 -1.49
C LYS A 166 26.99 -9.70 -2.45
N HIS A 167 25.85 -9.43 -3.09
CA HIS A 167 25.72 -8.39 -4.13
C HIS A 167 24.90 -7.16 -3.69
N ARG A 168 24.72 -6.96 -2.37
CA ARG A 168 23.97 -5.82 -1.79
C ARG A 168 24.37 -4.44 -2.33
N SER A 169 25.65 -4.24 -2.66
CA SER A 169 26.16 -2.99 -3.21
C SER A 169 25.67 -2.72 -4.64
N VAL A 170 25.50 -3.77 -5.45
CA VAL A 170 24.95 -3.67 -6.81
C VAL A 170 23.48 -3.28 -6.77
N TYR A 171 22.71 -3.86 -5.84
CA TYR A 171 21.30 -3.49 -5.64
C TYR A 171 21.16 -2.07 -5.10
N ALA A 172 22.01 -1.66 -4.16
CA ALA A 172 22.06 -0.29 -3.68
C ALA A 172 22.42 0.69 -4.81
N ALA A 173 23.38 0.35 -5.67
CA ALA A 173 23.73 1.17 -6.84
C ALA A 173 22.58 1.27 -7.85
N LEU A 174 21.89 0.16 -8.14
CA LEU A 174 20.69 0.15 -8.98
C LEU A 174 19.58 1.02 -8.38
N MET A 175 19.36 0.94 -7.07
CA MET A 175 18.39 1.79 -6.37
C MET A 175 18.79 3.28 -6.47
N LEU A 176 20.07 3.60 -6.33
CA LEU A 176 20.58 4.97 -6.50
C LEU A 176 20.42 5.48 -7.93
N VAL A 177 20.62 4.62 -8.94
CA VAL A 177 20.36 4.97 -10.34
C VAL A 177 18.88 5.24 -10.57
N VAL A 178 17.99 4.41 -10.03
CA VAL A 178 16.54 4.64 -10.09
C VAL A 178 16.18 5.97 -9.42
N LEU A 179 16.71 6.25 -8.23
CA LEU A 179 16.50 7.53 -7.52
C LEU A 179 17.03 8.73 -8.30
N ALA A 180 18.21 8.61 -8.93
CA ALA A 180 18.78 9.65 -9.76
C ALA A 180 17.91 9.91 -11.01
N LEU A 181 17.40 8.85 -11.65
CA LEU A 181 16.46 8.97 -12.77
C LEU A 181 15.18 9.70 -12.32
N PHE A 182 14.60 9.33 -11.18
CA PHE A 182 13.45 10.06 -10.61
C PHE A 182 13.76 11.53 -10.35
N SER A 183 14.96 11.88 -9.90
CA SER A 183 15.36 13.28 -9.64
C SER A 183 15.55 14.12 -10.92
N VAL A 184 16.01 13.50 -12.01
CA VAL A 184 16.32 14.20 -13.27
C VAL A 184 15.08 14.30 -14.16
N THR A 185 14.19 13.30 -14.13
CA THR A 185 13.00 13.27 -15.00
C THR A 185 11.72 13.70 -14.27
N GLY A 186 11.71 13.69 -12.95
CA GLY A 186 10.57 14.06 -12.11
C GLY A 186 10.49 15.56 -11.83
N GLN A 187 10.10 16.37 -12.82
CA GLN A 187 9.43 17.63 -12.52
C GLN A 187 7.97 17.34 -12.16
N SER A 188 7.77 16.63 -11.06
CA SER A 188 6.47 16.57 -10.38
C SER A 188 6.67 17.28 -9.07
N ASN A 189 5.93 18.37 -8.85
CA ASN A 189 5.90 19.11 -7.58
C ASN A 189 5.77 18.09 -6.44
N PHE A 190 6.86 17.88 -5.71
CA PHE A 190 6.83 17.00 -4.55
C PHE A 190 5.85 17.65 -3.57
N MET A 191 4.96 16.91 -2.91
CA MET A 191 3.87 17.53 -2.10
C MET A 191 4.40 18.54 -1.06
N TYR A 192 5.63 18.37 -0.57
CA TYR A 192 6.28 19.31 0.36
C TYR A 192 6.79 20.61 -0.27
N GLN A 193 6.84 20.74 -1.59
CA GLN A 193 7.22 21.99 -2.26
C GLN A 193 6.08 23.02 -2.28
N GLN A 194 4.88 22.66 -1.84
CA GLN A 194 3.73 23.56 -1.74
C GLN A 194 3.66 24.34 -0.42
N PHE A 195 4.64 24.16 0.48
CA PHE A 195 4.80 24.91 1.73
C PHE A 195 6.05 25.78 1.71
#